data_AF-A0A3B9RYZ9-F1
#
_entry.id   AF-A0A3B9RYZ9-F1
#
_cell.length_a   1.000
_cell.length_b   1.000
_cell.length_c   1.000
_cell.angle_alpha   90.00
_cell.angle_beta   90.00
_cell.angle_gamma   90.00
#
_symmetry.space_group_name_H-M   'P 1'
#
loop_
_entity.id
_entity.type
_entity.pdbx_description
1 polymer ?
#
loop_
_entity_poly.entity_id
_entity_poly.type
_entity_poly.pdbx_seq_one_letter_code
_entity_poly.pdbx_strand_id
1 'polypeptide(L)'
;MKKINNPLPITVKKNRVYFWCACGKSSNQPFCDGSHKNTKFSPVKLESSKLEEVFFCGCKNTKTPPFCDGSHLKLTSGMKFNIKKNSPYRKSVENGETYFWCACGKSSNQPFCDGSHKKTKKTPFKFDCKNSEEVFFCGCKKSKNPPFCDGTHKSLKHSLEIQPDNKKIEISSDETILTASIRKEIPHLSACGGVGKCSTCRINILSGLKNCSERTEHEIKLAKRLNLPDTIRLACQTKVCGKVKYRRLLLDKRDLSLNSQLSSKKTGSVGTVRNLTIMFCDIKGFTPFSESLSAYDVIFILNRYFSIMREIILKNGGEVNNYIGDAILAIFGLKESRQQILRTVNTGLQMLKAMDEFKKYLKDAYDRTFDMRIGIHNGEVIVGSVGYGDDKKLTVIGDVVNIASRIEATNKDAGTRLLISENAYSQVKDSIEIDNYLRLKLRGSSNLITLYEVSNLKNEVLEEYGDVEHKLINGKKWTRTLPGAELKEGEKKKFQFDSEEIILIRKDGIFAIKNICPHMNLPLDLGQLTEKNTILCPFHNSEFSYKTGDVEMWVGSAPDDIQEKCEPLEIIPSTEIESYIWVQKDI
;
A
#
# COMPACT_ATOMS: atom_id res chain seq x y z
N MET A 1 -0.80 -2.16 -5.50
CA MET A 1 -1.58 -3.33 -5.02
C MET A 1 -0.64 -4.40 -4.48
N LYS A 2 -0.93 -4.89 -3.27
CA LYS A 2 -0.05 -5.70 -2.42
C LYS A 2 0.02 -7.14 -2.94
N LYS A 3 1.23 -7.66 -3.22
CA LYS A 3 1.42 -9.12 -3.43
C LYS A 3 1.10 -9.82 -2.12
N ILE A 4 -0.02 -10.53 -2.08
CA ILE A 4 -0.42 -11.39 -0.96
C ILE A 4 0.51 -12.61 -1.02
N ASN A 5 1.54 -12.65 -0.19
CA ASN A 5 2.50 -13.76 -0.25
C ASN A 5 2.04 -15.01 0.53
N ASN A 6 0.88 -15.00 1.17
CA ASN A 6 0.42 -16.11 2.01
C ASN A 6 -0.60 -17.00 1.29
N PRO A 7 -0.70 -18.29 1.66
CA PRO A 7 -1.82 -19.14 1.26
C PRO A 7 -3.14 -18.55 1.73
N LEU A 8 -4.19 -18.66 0.91
CA LEU A 8 -5.53 -18.18 1.21
C LEU A 8 -6.44 -19.40 1.46
N PRO A 9 -6.82 -19.71 2.71
CA PRO A 9 -7.77 -20.78 2.99
C PRO A 9 -9.15 -20.38 2.48
N ILE A 10 -9.78 -21.23 1.68
CA ILE A 10 -11.14 -21.05 1.18
C ILE A 10 -11.90 -22.36 1.29
N THR A 11 -13.09 -22.32 1.89
CA THR A 11 -14.05 -23.41 1.85
C THR A 11 -14.72 -23.46 0.48
N VAL A 12 -14.38 -24.47 -0.33
CA VAL A 12 -15.01 -24.69 -1.64
C VAL A 12 -16.27 -25.54 -1.48
N LYS A 13 -17.37 -25.10 -2.10
CA LYS A 13 -18.65 -25.81 -2.09
C LYS A 13 -18.69 -26.87 -3.19
N LYS A 14 -19.35 -28.00 -2.91
CA LYS A 14 -19.59 -29.09 -3.88
C LYS A 14 -20.31 -28.54 -5.12
N ASN A 15 -19.88 -28.98 -6.31
CA ASN A 15 -20.44 -28.61 -7.62
C ASN A 15 -20.38 -27.11 -7.96
N ARG A 16 -19.46 -26.35 -7.34
CA ARG A 16 -19.22 -24.95 -7.67
C ARG A 16 -17.90 -24.77 -8.42
N VAL A 17 -17.93 -23.95 -9.47
CA VAL A 17 -16.76 -23.58 -10.26
C VAL A 17 -16.12 -22.33 -9.66
N TYR A 18 -14.79 -22.35 -9.51
CA TYR A 18 -14.00 -21.23 -9.03
C TYR A 18 -12.94 -20.87 -10.07
N PHE A 19 -12.71 -19.57 -10.30
CA PHE A 19 -11.66 -19.10 -11.18
C PHE A 19 -10.57 -18.42 -10.37
N TRP A 20 -9.41 -19.05 -10.23
CA TRP A 20 -8.29 -18.49 -9.50
C TRP A 20 -7.53 -17.48 -10.36
N CYS A 21 -7.26 -16.30 -9.80
CA CYS A 21 -6.51 -15.26 -10.48
C CYS A 21 -5.02 -15.62 -10.58
N ALA A 22 -4.54 -16.00 -11.77
CA ALA A 22 -3.12 -16.28 -11.97
C ALA A 22 -2.26 -15.00 -12.10
N CYS A 23 -2.82 -13.89 -12.60
CA CYS A 23 -2.06 -12.65 -12.84
C CYS A 23 -1.70 -11.85 -11.57
N GLY A 24 -2.33 -12.17 -10.43
CA GLY A 24 -2.11 -11.47 -9.15
C GLY A 24 -2.65 -10.05 -9.08
N LYS A 25 -3.31 -9.56 -10.14
CA LYS A 25 -3.86 -8.20 -10.23
C LYS A 25 -5.31 -8.09 -9.74
N SER A 26 -6.01 -9.21 -9.54
CA SER A 26 -7.38 -9.18 -9.04
C SER A 26 -7.47 -8.53 -7.66
N SER A 27 -8.50 -7.72 -7.47
CA SER A 27 -8.94 -7.16 -6.20
C SER A 27 -9.67 -8.21 -5.34
N ASN A 28 -10.19 -9.27 -5.95
CA ASN A 28 -10.92 -10.39 -5.34
C ASN A 28 -10.03 -11.63 -5.08
N GLN A 29 -8.73 -11.44 -4.82
CA GLN A 29 -7.83 -12.55 -4.51
C GLN A 29 -8.42 -13.48 -3.43
N PRO A 30 -8.40 -14.82 -3.62
CA PRO A 30 -7.62 -15.54 -4.62
C PRO A 30 -8.29 -15.65 -6.01
N PHE A 31 -9.54 -15.22 -6.14
CA PHE A 31 -10.35 -15.42 -7.33
C PHE A 31 -10.13 -14.32 -8.37
N CYS A 32 -10.48 -14.62 -9.61
CA CYS A 32 -10.35 -13.73 -10.75
C CYS A 32 -11.59 -12.84 -10.88
N ASP A 33 -11.36 -11.55 -11.08
CA ASP A 33 -12.35 -10.51 -11.35
C ASP A 33 -12.20 -9.90 -12.77
N GLY A 34 -11.45 -10.57 -13.65
CA GLY A 34 -11.19 -10.07 -15.00
C GLY A 34 -9.96 -9.14 -15.13
N SER A 35 -9.25 -8.82 -14.05
CA SER A 35 -8.02 -7.97 -14.06
C SER A 35 -6.83 -8.54 -14.86
N HIS A 36 -7.00 -9.69 -15.51
CA HIS A 36 -5.98 -10.34 -16.33
C HIS A 36 -6.03 -9.96 -17.82
N LYS A 37 -7.08 -9.24 -18.28
CA LYS A 37 -7.32 -8.88 -19.70
C LYS A 37 -6.12 -8.22 -20.40
N ASN A 38 -5.33 -7.44 -19.67
CA ASN A 38 -4.12 -6.77 -20.21
C ASN A 38 -2.82 -7.47 -19.75
N THR A 39 -2.85 -8.80 -19.57
CA THR A 39 -1.70 -9.59 -19.14
C THR A 39 -1.64 -10.92 -19.89
N LYS A 40 -0.45 -11.51 -19.99
CA LYS A 40 -0.25 -12.84 -20.58
C LYS A 40 -0.77 -14.04 -19.75
N PHE A 41 -1.52 -13.79 -18.68
CA PHE A 41 -1.92 -14.81 -17.71
C PHE A 41 -3.43 -15.05 -17.78
N SER A 42 -3.86 -16.32 -17.80
CA SER A 42 -5.29 -16.70 -17.78
C SER A 42 -5.69 -17.23 -16.39
N PRO A 43 -6.96 -17.04 -15.96
CA PRO A 43 -7.45 -17.59 -14.71
C PRO A 43 -7.47 -19.11 -14.75
N VAL A 44 -7.16 -19.75 -13.62
CA VAL A 44 -7.17 -21.22 -13.53
C VAL A 44 -8.51 -21.66 -12.98
N LYS A 45 -9.25 -22.43 -13.76
CA LYS A 45 -10.54 -23.00 -13.37
C LYS A 45 -10.34 -24.15 -12.38
N LEU A 46 -11.15 -24.19 -11.34
CA LEU A 46 -11.25 -25.28 -10.37
C LEU A 46 -12.71 -25.69 -10.22
N GLU A 47 -12.97 -26.98 -10.34
CA GLU A 47 -14.27 -27.59 -10.03
C GLU A 47 -14.11 -28.47 -8.79
N SER A 48 -14.92 -28.21 -7.75
CA SER A 48 -14.87 -29.00 -6.53
C SER A 48 -15.98 -30.06 -6.51
N SER A 49 -15.63 -31.33 -6.38
CA SER A 49 -16.56 -32.46 -6.28
C SER A 49 -17.06 -32.72 -4.85
N LYS A 50 -16.51 -32.03 -3.85
CA LYS A 50 -16.82 -32.17 -2.42
C LYS A 50 -16.67 -30.84 -1.68
N LEU A 51 -17.31 -30.75 -0.50
CA LEU A 51 -17.15 -29.62 0.41
C LEU A 51 -15.84 -29.82 1.19
N GLU A 52 -14.84 -28.99 0.95
CA GLU A 52 -13.55 -29.07 1.62
C GLU A 52 -12.88 -27.70 1.74
N GLU A 53 -11.99 -27.54 2.71
CA GLU A 53 -11.14 -26.35 2.83
C GLU A 53 -9.88 -26.55 1.99
N VAL A 54 -9.64 -25.63 1.05
CA VAL A 54 -8.47 -25.66 0.15
C VAL A 54 -7.67 -24.38 0.26
N PHE A 55 -6.36 -24.48 0.11
CA PHE A 55 -5.45 -23.34 0.21
C PHE A 55 -5.05 -22.84 -1.18
N PHE A 56 -5.59 -21.69 -1.58
CA PHE A 56 -5.22 -21.06 -2.85
C PHE A 56 -3.88 -20.33 -2.75
N CYS A 57 -3.09 -20.37 -3.84
CA CYS A 57 -1.81 -19.68 -3.87
C CYS A 57 -2.00 -18.15 -3.98
N GLY A 58 -1.59 -17.40 -2.95
CA GLY A 58 -1.62 -15.94 -2.96
C GLY A 58 -0.50 -15.31 -3.79
N CYS A 59 0.71 -15.90 -3.76
CA CYS A 59 1.90 -15.30 -4.40
C CYS A 59 1.98 -15.47 -5.92
N LYS A 60 1.10 -16.30 -6.50
CA LYS A 60 1.01 -16.63 -7.92
C LYS A 60 2.20 -17.37 -8.53
N ASN A 61 3.10 -17.86 -7.69
CA ASN A 61 4.30 -18.59 -8.10
C ASN A 61 4.17 -20.11 -7.88
N THR A 62 2.97 -20.71 -7.97
CA THR A 62 2.76 -22.15 -7.70
C THR A 62 3.00 -23.02 -8.93
N LYS A 63 3.59 -24.21 -8.75
CA LYS A 63 3.70 -25.28 -9.75
C LYS A 63 2.42 -26.11 -9.88
N THR A 64 1.49 -25.99 -8.94
CA THR A 64 0.18 -26.67 -8.96
C THR A 64 -0.97 -25.65 -8.85
N PRO A 65 -1.15 -24.77 -9.85
CA PRO A 65 -2.30 -23.86 -9.85
C PRO A 65 -3.62 -24.62 -9.74
N PRO A 66 -4.61 -24.12 -8.98
CA PRO A 66 -4.62 -22.83 -8.28
C PRO A 66 -4.12 -22.89 -6.82
N PHE A 67 -3.69 -24.06 -6.37
CA PHE A 67 -3.38 -24.35 -4.99
C PHE A 67 -1.99 -23.86 -4.59
N CYS A 68 -1.84 -23.54 -3.31
CA CYS A 68 -0.56 -23.20 -2.73
C CYS A 68 0.30 -24.45 -2.57
N ASP A 69 1.33 -24.57 -3.40
CA ASP A 69 2.40 -25.57 -3.30
C ASP A 69 3.56 -25.15 -2.36
N GLY A 70 3.44 -23.98 -1.74
CA GLY A 70 4.50 -23.37 -0.93
C GLY A 70 5.52 -22.57 -1.72
N SER A 71 5.39 -22.35 -3.02
CA SER A 71 6.40 -21.61 -3.79
C SER A 71 6.54 -20.12 -3.45
N HIS A 72 5.63 -19.50 -2.68
CA HIS A 72 5.82 -18.16 -2.09
C HIS A 72 6.93 -18.11 -1.04
N LEU A 73 7.22 -19.27 -0.46
CA LEU A 73 8.41 -19.50 0.35
C LEU A 73 9.68 -19.31 -0.47
N LYS A 74 9.55 -19.11 -1.80
CA LYS A 74 10.63 -18.66 -2.66
C LYS A 74 10.97 -17.16 -2.58
N LEU A 75 10.05 -16.30 -2.16
CA LEU A 75 10.40 -14.88 -1.87
C LEU A 75 11.19 -14.73 -0.56
N THR A 76 11.24 -15.82 0.21
CA THR A 76 12.17 -16.05 1.32
C THR A 76 13.08 -17.25 1.04
N SER A 77 13.07 -17.80 -0.19
CA SER A 77 13.99 -18.90 -0.51
C SER A 77 15.34 -18.29 -0.67
N GLY A 78 16.22 -18.65 0.24
CA GLY A 78 17.50 -17.98 0.41
C GLY A 78 17.65 -17.39 1.80
N MET A 79 16.62 -17.35 2.65
CA MET A 79 16.80 -17.16 4.09
C MET A 79 17.58 -18.37 4.63
N LYS A 80 18.88 -18.15 4.83
CA LYS A 80 19.79 -19.13 5.40
C LYS A 80 19.56 -19.16 6.91
N PHE A 81 19.71 -20.33 7.51
CA PHE A 81 19.69 -20.50 8.96
C PHE A 81 21.11 -20.82 9.42
N ASN A 82 21.51 -20.29 10.57
CA ASN A 82 22.83 -20.55 11.17
C ASN A 82 23.00 -21.99 11.68
N ILE A 83 21.94 -22.80 11.68
CA ILE A 83 21.98 -24.22 12.03
C ILE A 83 21.72 -25.05 10.76
N LYS A 84 22.57 -26.05 10.50
CA LYS A 84 22.45 -26.96 9.34
C LYS A 84 21.07 -27.64 9.37
N LYS A 85 20.37 -27.43 8.26
CA LYS A 85 18.92 -27.57 8.07
C LYS A 85 18.39 -28.98 8.42
N ASN A 86 17.14 -29.02 8.86
CA ASN A 86 16.24 -30.18 8.74
C ASN A 86 15.91 -30.42 7.24
N SER A 87 16.89 -30.40 6.34
CA SER A 87 16.69 -30.66 4.91
C SER A 87 17.50 -31.87 4.46
N PRO A 88 17.16 -32.47 3.32
CA PRO A 88 17.91 -33.61 2.82
C PRO A 88 19.32 -33.19 2.41
N TYR A 89 20.30 -34.09 2.62
CA TYR A 89 21.65 -33.98 2.07
C TYR A 89 21.70 -34.79 0.79
N ARG A 90 21.87 -34.12 -0.36
CA ARG A 90 22.12 -34.79 -1.64
C ARG A 90 23.57 -35.27 -1.68
N LYS A 91 23.79 -36.56 -1.90
CA LYS A 91 25.11 -37.18 -2.03
C LYS A 91 25.07 -38.24 -3.12
N SER A 92 26.10 -38.27 -3.95
CA SER A 92 26.38 -39.39 -4.85
C SER A 92 26.92 -40.55 -4.01
N VAL A 93 26.40 -41.75 -4.25
CA VAL A 93 26.84 -43.00 -3.62
C VAL A 93 27.31 -43.95 -4.71
N GLU A 94 28.29 -44.79 -4.40
CA GLU A 94 28.95 -45.68 -5.35
C GLU A 94 28.58 -47.14 -5.07
N ASN A 95 28.35 -47.93 -6.12
CA ASN A 95 28.03 -49.35 -6.02
C ASN A 95 29.13 -50.13 -5.28
N GLY A 96 28.75 -50.90 -4.28
CA GLY A 96 29.66 -51.70 -3.45
C GLY A 96 30.15 -50.98 -2.18
N GLU A 97 29.95 -49.67 -2.07
CA GLU A 97 30.38 -48.88 -0.90
C GLU A 97 29.37 -48.92 0.25
N THR A 98 29.90 -48.86 1.48
CA THR A 98 29.11 -48.77 2.72
C THR A 98 29.20 -47.37 3.33
N TYR A 99 28.05 -46.77 3.60
CA TYR A 99 27.96 -45.47 4.25
C TYR A 99 27.32 -45.56 5.63
N PHE A 100 27.86 -44.83 6.61
CA PHE A 100 27.30 -44.74 7.96
C PHE A 100 26.62 -43.39 8.16
N TRP A 101 25.29 -43.37 8.08
CA TRP A 101 24.51 -42.15 8.27
C TRP A 101 24.42 -41.75 9.75
N CYS A 102 24.70 -40.47 10.04
CA CYS A 102 24.69 -39.95 11.40
C CYS A 102 23.25 -39.78 11.93
N ALA A 103 22.78 -40.71 12.76
CA ALA A 103 21.44 -40.63 13.38
C ALA A 103 21.35 -39.61 14.53
N CYS A 104 22.47 -39.26 15.16
CA CYS A 104 22.49 -38.34 16.32
C CYS A 104 22.42 -36.86 15.93
N GLY A 105 22.73 -36.51 14.67
CA GLY A 105 22.74 -35.13 14.19
C GLY A 105 23.93 -34.28 14.66
N LYS A 106 24.86 -34.85 15.42
CA LYS A 106 26.01 -34.13 16.02
C LYS A 106 27.30 -34.21 15.20
N SER A 107 27.33 -35.00 14.12
CA SER A 107 28.50 -35.10 13.25
C SER A 107 28.79 -33.77 12.57
N SER A 108 30.06 -33.41 12.47
CA SER A 108 30.53 -32.28 11.65
C SER A 108 30.50 -32.63 10.16
N ASN A 109 30.65 -33.93 9.85
CA ASN A 109 30.68 -34.52 8.50
C ASN A 109 29.30 -34.97 7.99
N GLN A 110 28.21 -34.29 8.40
CA GLN A 110 26.86 -34.63 7.92
C GLN A 110 26.81 -34.76 6.38
N PRO A 111 26.09 -35.76 5.83
CA PRO A 111 25.15 -36.66 6.52
C PRO A 111 25.79 -37.86 7.23
N PHE A 112 27.10 -38.07 7.07
CA PHE A 112 27.80 -39.26 7.55
C PHE A 112 28.35 -39.09 8.96
N CYS A 113 28.58 -40.21 9.63
CA CYS A 113 29.05 -40.22 11.00
C CYS A 113 30.57 -40.09 11.08
N ASP A 114 31.02 -39.21 11.97
CA ASP A 114 32.42 -38.96 12.33
C ASP A 114 32.79 -39.51 13.72
N GLY A 115 31.95 -40.39 14.29
CA GLY A 115 32.13 -40.92 15.64
C GLY A 115 31.52 -40.07 16.77
N SER A 116 30.96 -38.89 16.49
CA SER A 116 30.26 -38.02 17.47
C SER A 116 29.09 -38.68 18.21
N HIS A 117 28.60 -39.83 17.72
CA HIS A 117 27.49 -40.58 18.31
C HIS A 117 27.83 -41.28 19.63
N LYS A 118 29.12 -41.50 19.94
CA LYS A 118 29.58 -42.20 21.17
C LYS A 118 29.07 -41.56 22.47
N LYS A 119 28.76 -40.25 22.44
CA LYS A 119 28.19 -39.49 23.56
C LYS A 119 26.65 -39.46 23.56
N THR A 120 25.99 -40.34 22.81
CA THR A 120 24.54 -40.36 22.63
C THR A 120 24.00 -41.79 22.61
N LYS A 121 22.73 -41.99 22.95
CA LYS A 121 22.04 -43.30 22.85
C LYS A 121 21.67 -43.71 21.42
N LYS A 122 22.18 -43.04 20.39
CA LYS A 122 21.81 -43.26 18.99
C LYS A 122 22.97 -43.85 18.21
N THR A 123 22.75 -44.94 17.50
CA THR A 123 23.73 -45.59 16.63
C THR A 123 23.61 -45.08 15.20
N PRO A 124 24.72 -44.92 14.45
CA PRO A 124 24.67 -44.60 13.02
C PRO A 124 23.97 -45.70 12.24
N PHE A 125 23.26 -45.33 11.17
CA PHE A 125 22.55 -46.28 10.32
C PHE A 125 23.47 -46.71 9.17
N LYS A 126 23.68 -48.02 9.01
CA LYS A 126 24.49 -48.59 7.92
C LYS A 126 23.67 -48.63 6.63
N PHE A 127 24.24 -48.16 5.53
CA PHE A 127 23.68 -48.23 4.19
C PHE A 127 24.70 -48.85 3.25
N ASP A 128 24.36 -50.01 2.69
CA ASP A 128 25.16 -50.69 1.67
C ASP A 128 24.58 -50.35 0.29
N CYS A 129 25.38 -49.69 -0.55
CA CYS A 129 24.94 -49.18 -1.84
C CYS A 129 25.03 -50.29 -2.90
N LYS A 130 23.90 -50.58 -3.57
CA LYS A 130 23.81 -51.63 -4.61
C LYS A 130 23.93 -51.11 -6.04
N ASN A 131 23.73 -49.80 -6.25
CA ASN A 131 23.78 -49.15 -7.56
C ASN A 131 24.30 -47.72 -7.35
N SER A 132 25.21 -47.27 -8.20
CA SER A 132 25.72 -45.90 -8.14
C SER A 132 24.62 -44.92 -8.54
N GLU A 133 24.17 -44.09 -7.60
CA GLU A 133 23.08 -43.16 -7.81
C GLU A 133 23.19 -41.93 -6.91
N GLU A 134 22.34 -40.94 -7.15
CA GLU A 134 22.21 -39.80 -6.25
C GLU A 134 21.13 -40.04 -5.21
N VAL A 135 21.52 -39.95 -3.94
CA VAL A 135 20.65 -40.24 -2.81
C VAL A 135 20.47 -39.01 -1.92
N PHE A 136 19.26 -38.85 -1.40
CA PHE A 136 18.92 -37.80 -0.46
C PHE A 136 18.87 -38.34 0.97
N PHE A 137 19.94 -38.15 1.73
CA PHE A 137 19.99 -38.53 3.15
C PHE A 137 19.17 -37.57 4.02
N CYS A 138 18.44 -38.11 4.99
CA CYS A 138 17.64 -37.31 5.91
C CYS A 138 18.53 -36.42 6.79
N GLY A 139 18.33 -35.10 6.72
CA GLY A 139 18.98 -34.16 7.64
C GLY A 139 18.20 -33.87 8.91
N CYS A 140 16.88 -34.04 8.92
CA CYS A 140 16.06 -33.79 10.11
C CYS A 140 16.11 -34.89 11.18
N LYS A 141 16.68 -36.06 10.85
CA LYS A 141 16.80 -37.24 11.72
C LYS A 141 15.46 -37.75 12.25
N LYS A 142 14.36 -37.44 11.53
CA LYS A 142 12.98 -37.80 11.85
C LYS A 142 12.30 -38.59 10.72
N SER A 143 13.04 -38.96 9.68
CA SER A 143 12.51 -39.82 8.61
C SER A 143 12.00 -41.14 9.18
N LYS A 144 10.83 -41.57 8.71
CA LYS A 144 10.28 -42.91 8.93
C LYS A 144 10.97 -43.96 8.05
N ASN A 145 11.72 -43.53 7.04
CA ASN A 145 12.56 -44.38 6.19
C ASN A 145 14.05 -43.99 6.29
N PRO A 146 14.69 -44.14 7.47
CA PRO A 146 16.11 -43.85 7.61
C PRO A 146 16.95 -44.82 6.76
N PRO A 147 18.08 -44.36 6.17
CA PRO A 147 18.72 -43.07 6.38
C PRO A 147 18.25 -41.98 5.39
N PHE A 148 17.27 -42.30 4.53
CA PHE A 148 16.84 -41.45 3.42
C PHE A 148 15.78 -40.43 3.85
N CYS A 149 15.67 -39.36 3.08
CA CYS A 149 14.62 -38.38 3.29
C CYS A 149 13.29 -38.86 2.71
N ASP A 150 12.26 -38.89 3.55
CA ASP A 150 10.87 -39.18 3.22
C ASP A 150 9.97 -37.93 3.19
N GLY A 151 10.55 -36.74 3.40
CA GLY A 151 9.81 -35.48 3.47
C GLY A 151 9.25 -35.12 4.85
N THR A 152 9.47 -35.94 5.89
CA THR A 152 8.97 -35.68 7.27
C THR A 152 9.38 -34.32 7.84
N HIS A 153 10.48 -33.73 7.36
CA HIS A 153 10.89 -32.39 7.78
C HIS A 153 9.88 -31.28 7.45
N LYS A 154 9.01 -31.47 6.45
CA LYS A 154 8.01 -30.49 6.02
C LYS A 154 6.87 -30.32 7.04
N SER A 155 6.66 -31.29 7.93
CA SER A 155 5.61 -31.26 8.96
C SER A 155 6.12 -30.93 10.37
N LEU A 156 7.41 -30.62 10.51
CA LEU A 156 8.00 -30.26 11.81
C LEU A 156 7.50 -28.87 12.22
N LYS A 157 6.70 -28.84 13.28
CA LYS A 157 6.26 -27.59 13.92
C LYS A 157 7.31 -27.08 14.90
N HIS A 158 7.47 -25.76 14.96
CA HIS A 158 8.36 -25.07 15.89
C HIS A 158 7.53 -24.25 16.89
N SER A 159 8.13 -23.83 18.00
CA SER A 159 7.40 -23.12 19.06
C SER A 159 7.95 -21.73 19.32
N LEU A 160 7.03 -20.78 19.48
CA LEU A 160 7.31 -19.41 19.87
C LEU A 160 6.75 -19.16 21.27
N GLU A 161 7.54 -18.51 22.11
CA GLU A 161 7.11 -17.99 23.41
C GLU A 161 7.17 -16.45 23.36
N ILE A 162 6.02 -15.80 23.53
CA ILE A 162 5.80 -14.40 23.17
C ILE A 162 5.58 -13.59 24.44
N GLN A 163 6.43 -12.59 24.67
CA GLN A 163 6.29 -11.61 25.75
C GLN A 163 5.74 -10.28 25.24
N PRO A 164 5.01 -9.51 26.09
CA PRO A 164 4.72 -9.75 27.52
C PRO A 164 3.53 -10.67 27.80
N ASP A 165 2.69 -10.99 26.81
CA ASP A 165 1.45 -11.79 26.99
C ASP A 165 1.66 -13.23 27.46
N ASN A 166 2.92 -13.71 27.55
CA ASN A 166 3.30 -15.08 27.89
C ASN A 166 2.59 -16.17 27.06
N LYS A 167 2.22 -15.85 25.81
CA LYS A 167 1.57 -16.78 24.88
C LYS A 167 2.57 -17.73 24.26
N LYS A 168 2.17 -18.99 24.08
CA LYS A 168 2.92 -20.00 23.33
C LYS A 168 2.16 -20.37 22.06
N ILE A 169 2.81 -20.26 20.92
CA ILE A 169 2.21 -20.61 19.62
C ILE A 169 3.11 -21.51 18.79
N GLU A 170 2.50 -22.32 17.93
CA GLU A 170 3.21 -23.10 16.92
C GLU A 170 3.43 -22.27 15.66
N ILE A 171 4.64 -22.35 15.10
CA ILE A 171 5.05 -21.73 13.84
C ILE A 171 5.60 -22.79 12.88
N SER A 172 5.24 -22.67 11.61
CA SER A 172 5.86 -23.47 10.54
C SER A 172 7.22 -22.88 10.17
N SER A 173 8.18 -23.72 9.76
CA SER A 173 9.51 -23.27 9.28
C SER A 173 9.45 -22.27 8.11
N ASP A 174 8.28 -22.20 7.48
CA ASP A 174 7.97 -21.44 6.29
C ASP A 174 7.27 -20.10 6.57
N GLU A 175 6.77 -19.91 7.79
CA GLU A 175 6.13 -18.66 8.22
C GLU A 175 7.14 -17.70 8.86
N THR A 176 6.85 -16.40 8.76
CA THR A 176 7.56 -15.38 9.55
C THR A 176 6.92 -15.24 10.94
N ILE A 177 7.67 -14.70 11.90
CA ILE A 177 7.15 -14.44 13.25
C ILE A 177 5.92 -13.51 13.22
N LEU A 178 5.90 -12.51 12.33
CA LEU A 178 4.74 -11.62 12.17
C LEU A 178 3.53 -12.39 11.65
N THR A 179 3.70 -13.23 10.64
CA THR A 179 2.62 -14.05 10.06
C THR A 179 2.02 -14.97 11.12
N ALA A 180 2.85 -15.64 11.91
CA ALA A 180 2.39 -16.50 13.00
C ALA A 180 1.67 -15.72 14.10
N SER A 181 2.13 -14.50 14.43
CA SER A 181 1.47 -13.63 15.40
C SER A 181 0.06 -13.23 14.92
N ILE A 182 -0.07 -12.75 13.68
CA ILE A 182 -1.37 -12.34 13.11
C ILE A 182 -2.31 -13.53 12.98
N ARG A 183 -1.84 -14.69 12.50
CA ARG A 183 -2.62 -15.93 12.38
C ARG A 183 -3.19 -16.40 13.72
N LYS A 184 -2.53 -16.09 14.83
CA LYS A 184 -2.97 -16.42 16.19
C LYS A 184 -3.61 -15.23 16.91
N GLU A 185 -4.00 -14.20 16.15
CA GLU A 185 -4.68 -13.00 16.65
C GLU A 185 -3.88 -12.32 17.79
N ILE A 186 -2.55 -12.41 17.71
CA ILE A 186 -1.64 -11.74 18.64
C ILE A 186 -1.35 -10.36 18.07
N PRO A 187 -1.73 -9.27 18.76
CA PRO A 187 -1.50 -7.92 18.27
C PRO A 187 -0.02 -7.70 17.96
N HIS A 188 0.29 -7.27 16.74
CA HIS A 188 1.67 -7.10 16.33
C HIS A 188 1.77 -5.94 15.34
N LEU A 189 2.37 -4.84 15.78
CA LEU A 189 2.42 -3.61 15.00
C LEU A 189 3.22 -3.81 13.70
N SER A 190 2.64 -3.40 12.57
CA SER A 190 3.29 -3.50 11.25
C SER A 190 2.81 -2.40 10.30
N ALA A 191 3.39 -1.21 10.40
CA ALA A 191 2.97 -0.04 9.60
C ALA A 191 3.05 -0.25 8.08
N CYS A 192 4.04 -1.02 7.62
CA CYS A 192 4.18 -1.40 6.20
C CYS A 192 3.39 -2.67 5.81
N GLY A 193 2.67 -3.31 6.73
CA GLY A 193 1.98 -4.58 6.48
C GLY A 193 2.90 -5.79 6.28
N GLY A 194 4.16 -5.71 6.72
CA GLY A 194 5.08 -6.87 6.76
C GLY A 194 6.05 -7.02 5.59
N VAL A 195 6.24 -5.99 4.76
CA VAL A 195 7.16 -6.03 3.61
C VAL A 195 8.59 -5.56 3.91
N GLY A 196 8.94 -5.33 5.18
CA GLY A 196 10.29 -4.92 5.57
C GLY A 196 10.65 -3.45 5.24
N LYS A 197 9.66 -2.59 4.96
CA LYS A 197 9.87 -1.14 4.72
C LYS A 197 9.82 -0.27 5.99
N CYS A 198 9.50 -0.84 7.16
CA CYS A 198 9.44 -0.11 8.43
C CYS A 198 10.01 -0.94 9.60
N SER A 199 10.34 -0.28 10.71
CA SER A 199 10.87 -0.90 11.93
C SER A 199 9.81 -1.15 13.02
N THR A 200 8.52 -1.03 12.71
CA THR A 200 7.47 -1.11 13.74
C THR A 200 7.17 -2.52 14.25
N CYS A 201 7.57 -3.56 13.51
CA CYS A 201 7.40 -4.98 13.91
C CYS A 201 8.61 -5.54 14.67
N ARG A 202 9.37 -4.66 15.32
CA ARG A 202 10.60 -5.02 16.02
C ARG A 202 10.30 -5.95 17.20
N ILE A 203 11.12 -6.99 17.31
CA ILE A 203 11.12 -7.95 18.40
C ILE A 203 12.54 -8.07 18.97
N ASN A 204 12.64 -8.27 20.28
CA ASN A 204 13.87 -8.65 20.94
C ASN A 204 13.87 -10.15 21.20
N ILE A 205 14.80 -10.89 20.62
CA ILE A 205 14.98 -12.33 20.84
C ILE A 205 15.65 -12.54 22.20
N LEU A 206 14.89 -13.08 23.17
CA LEU A 206 15.36 -13.36 24.52
C LEU A 206 16.10 -14.70 24.61
N SER A 207 15.69 -15.69 23.82
CA SER A 207 16.39 -16.98 23.71
C SER A 207 16.13 -17.63 22.36
N GLY A 208 17.08 -18.44 21.89
CA GLY A 208 16.93 -19.19 20.64
C GLY A 208 17.32 -18.41 19.38
N LEU A 209 18.15 -17.37 19.48
CA LEU A 209 18.62 -16.58 18.33
C LEU A 209 19.24 -17.45 17.22
N LYS A 210 19.97 -18.51 17.59
CA LYS A 210 20.51 -19.50 16.65
C LYS A 210 19.45 -20.23 15.80
N ASN A 211 18.21 -20.28 16.27
CA ASN A 211 17.08 -20.89 15.57
C ASN A 211 16.38 -19.90 14.65
N CYS A 212 16.79 -18.63 14.61
CA CYS A 212 16.28 -17.62 13.69
C CYS A 212 17.03 -17.67 12.36
N SER A 213 16.36 -17.24 11.29
CA SER A 213 17.01 -17.04 9.99
C SER A 213 18.04 -15.89 10.06
N GLU A 214 18.99 -15.90 9.14
CA GLU A 214 19.83 -14.75 8.81
C GLU A 214 18.97 -13.53 8.45
N ARG A 215 19.54 -12.32 8.59
CA ARG A 215 18.84 -11.09 8.23
C ARG A 215 18.67 -11.02 6.71
N THR A 216 17.50 -10.59 6.26
CA THR A 216 17.28 -10.25 4.84
C THR A 216 17.99 -8.94 4.49
N GLU A 217 18.18 -8.67 3.20
CA GLU A 217 18.75 -7.39 2.74
C GLU A 217 17.99 -6.16 3.28
N HIS A 218 16.65 -6.24 3.29
CA HIS A 218 15.77 -5.19 3.81
C HIS A 218 16.01 -4.99 5.31
N GLU A 219 16.11 -6.09 6.07
CA GLU A 219 16.40 -6.06 7.50
C GLU A 219 17.82 -5.53 7.78
N ILE A 220 18.82 -5.89 6.98
CA ILE A 220 20.20 -5.40 7.11
C ILE A 220 20.26 -3.89 6.90
N LYS A 221 19.61 -3.36 5.86
CA LYS A 221 19.58 -1.91 5.58
C LYS A 221 18.96 -1.13 6.75
N LEU A 222 17.85 -1.63 7.30
CA LEU A 222 17.19 -1.01 8.45
C LEU A 222 18.00 -1.15 9.75
N ALA A 223 18.58 -2.31 10.00
CA ALA A 223 19.39 -2.56 11.19
C ALA A 223 20.64 -1.68 11.23
N LYS A 224 21.33 -1.50 10.10
CA LYS A 224 22.48 -0.57 9.99
C LYS A 224 22.06 0.87 10.23
N ARG A 225 20.98 1.32 9.58
CA ARG A 225 20.48 2.71 9.73
C ARG A 225 20.08 3.05 11.17
N LEU A 226 19.51 2.09 11.90
CA LEU A 226 19.00 2.26 13.26
C LEU A 226 19.96 1.73 14.34
N ASN A 227 21.16 1.32 13.97
CA ASN A 227 22.17 0.71 14.85
C ASN A 227 21.60 -0.40 15.76
N LEU A 228 20.88 -1.35 15.18
CA LEU A 228 20.21 -2.43 15.93
C LEU A 228 21.15 -3.61 16.21
N PRO A 229 21.20 -4.14 17.45
CA PRO A 229 21.95 -5.36 17.76
C PRO A 229 21.27 -6.60 17.14
N ASP A 230 22.01 -7.70 17.02
CA ASP A 230 21.54 -8.97 16.41
C ASP A 230 20.35 -9.61 17.12
N THR A 231 20.17 -9.32 18.41
CA THR A 231 19.00 -9.74 19.18
C THR A 231 17.73 -9.02 18.77
N ILE A 232 17.83 -7.81 18.18
CA ILE A 232 16.68 -7.08 17.65
C ILE A 232 16.46 -7.42 16.18
N ARG A 233 15.33 -8.08 15.94
CA ARG A 233 14.92 -8.58 14.63
C ARG A 233 13.61 -7.94 14.18
N LEU A 234 13.36 -7.95 12.88
CA LEU A 234 12.06 -7.60 12.30
C LEU A 234 11.20 -8.86 12.21
N ALA A 235 10.07 -8.90 12.91
CA ALA A 235 9.21 -10.08 12.95
C ALA A 235 8.71 -10.50 11.55
N CYS A 236 8.52 -9.54 10.64
CA CYS A 236 8.10 -9.81 9.26
C CYS A 236 9.23 -10.35 8.35
N GLN A 237 10.48 -10.29 8.80
CA GLN A 237 11.65 -10.74 8.04
C GLN A 237 12.37 -11.91 8.73
N THR A 238 11.81 -12.44 9.82
CA THR A 238 12.44 -13.49 10.61
C THR A 238 11.63 -14.78 10.56
N LYS A 239 12.26 -15.87 10.10
CA LYS A 239 11.74 -17.24 10.19
C LYS A 239 12.41 -17.99 11.33
N VAL A 240 11.79 -19.08 11.78
CA VAL A 240 12.25 -19.85 12.94
C VAL A 240 12.29 -21.36 12.64
N CYS A 241 13.35 -22.03 13.05
CA CYS A 241 13.57 -23.47 12.89
C CYS A 241 13.77 -24.22 14.23
N GLY A 242 13.13 -23.75 15.30
CA GLY A 242 13.25 -24.34 16.64
C GLY A 242 12.46 -23.56 17.68
N LYS A 243 12.77 -23.77 18.97
CA LYS A 243 12.15 -22.99 20.04
C LYS A 243 12.75 -21.58 20.10
N VAL A 244 11.93 -20.55 20.05
CA VAL A 244 12.35 -19.14 20.18
C VAL A 244 11.48 -18.42 21.20
N LYS A 245 12.12 -17.65 22.07
CA LYS A 245 11.43 -16.73 23.00
C LYS A 245 11.75 -15.31 22.61
N TYR A 246 10.74 -14.47 22.44
CA TYR A 246 10.94 -13.06 22.08
C TYR A 246 9.98 -12.13 22.81
N ARG A 247 10.37 -10.87 22.92
CA ARG A 247 9.56 -9.77 23.43
C ARG A 247 9.25 -8.80 22.29
N ARG A 248 7.97 -8.49 22.07
CA ARG A 248 7.58 -7.40 21.16
C ARG A 248 7.96 -6.07 21.82
N LEU A 249 8.62 -5.19 21.06
CA LEU A 249 9.18 -3.94 21.60
C LEU A 249 8.19 -2.76 21.56
N LEU A 250 7.16 -2.83 20.72
CA LEU A 250 6.16 -1.78 20.52
C LEU A 250 4.78 -2.37 20.80
N LEU A 251 4.24 -2.07 21.98
CA LEU A 251 3.05 -2.71 22.58
C LEU A 251 2.34 -1.82 23.60
N ASP A 252 2.44 -0.50 23.50
CA ASP A 252 1.71 0.33 24.45
C ASP A 252 0.19 0.34 24.14
N LYS A 253 -0.63 0.73 25.11
CA LYS A 253 -2.10 0.79 24.95
C LYS A 253 -2.53 1.74 23.82
N ARG A 254 -1.73 2.77 23.52
CA ARG A 254 -1.99 3.75 22.45
C ARG A 254 -1.71 3.14 21.07
N ASP A 255 -0.62 2.42 20.90
CA ASP A 255 -0.25 1.65 19.70
C ASP A 255 -1.29 0.57 19.37
N LEU A 256 -1.86 -0.06 20.40
CA LEU A 256 -2.93 -1.04 20.25
C LEU A 256 -4.25 -0.40 19.78
N SER A 257 -4.61 0.79 20.29
CA SER A 257 -5.78 1.55 19.79
C SER A 257 -5.58 2.08 18.35
N LEU A 258 -4.35 2.43 17.98
CA LEU A 258 -4.02 2.76 16.60
C LEU A 258 -4.19 1.52 15.71
N ASN A 259 -3.72 0.34 16.15
CA ASN A 259 -3.95 -0.93 15.46
C ASN A 259 -5.43 -1.33 15.36
N SER A 260 -6.26 -1.10 16.38
CA SER A 260 -7.69 -1.47 16.33
C SER A 260 -8.47 -0.60 15.34
N GLN A 261 -8.20 0.71 15.29
CA GLN A 261 -8.70 1.61 14.24
C GLN A 261 -8.16 1.24 12.84
N LEU A 262 -6.96 0.66 12.76
CA LEU A 262 -6.36 0.14 11.52
C LEU A 262 -6.88 -1.25 11.10
N SER A 263 -7.53 -1.98 12.02
CA SER A 263 -8.09 -3.32 11.77
C SER A 263 -9.58 -3.29 11.40
N SER A 264 -10.32 -2.26 11.81
CA SER A 264 -11.74 -2.08 11.45
C SER A 264 -11.93 -1.64 9.99
N LYS A 265 -10.95 -0.98 9.38
CA LYS A 265 -10.79 -0.94 7.92
C LYS A 265 -9.89 -2.11 7.50
N LYS A 266 -10.47 -3.15 6.89
CA LYS A 266 -9.71 -4.28 6.29
C LYS A 266 -8.66 -3.76 5.30
N THR A 267 -7.46 -3.37 5.74
CA THR A 267 -6.19 -3.29 4.97
C THR A 267 -5.07 -2.67 5.82
N GLY A 268 -4.13 -3.50 6.30
CA GLY A 268 -3.00 -3.08 7.15
C GLY A 268 -1.92 -2.25 6.45
N SER A 269 -2.07 -0.92 6.41
CA SER A 269 -0.97 0.03 6.28
C SER A 269 -1.42 1.45 6.67
N VAL A 270 -0.57 2.21 7.37
CA VAL A 270 -0.84 3.59 7.82
C VAL A 270 -0.82 4.62 6.66
N GLY A 271 -0.38 4.21 5.48
CA GLY A 271 -0.39 5.04 4.27
C GLY A 271 -0.25 4.24 2.98
N THR A 272 -0.50 4.89 1.85
CA THR A 272 -0.34 4.35 0.50
C THR A 272 0.89 4.96 -0.15
N VAL A 273 1.72 4.10 -0.76
CA VAL A 273 2.87 4.54 -1.54
C VAL A 273 2.38 5.07 -2.89
N ARG A 274 2.72 6.30 -3.24
CA ARG A 274 2.37 6.95 -4.51
C ARG A 274 3.59 7.69 -5.09
N ASN A 275 3.64 7.84 -6.41
CA ASN A 275 4.65 8.67 -7.06
C ASN A 275 4.05 10.05 -7.32
N LEU A 276 4.44 11.05 -6.53
CA LEU A 276 3.87 12.40 -6.59
C LEU A 276 4.94 13.41 -7.02
N THR A 277 4.50 14.53 -7.57
CA THR A 277 5.37 15.67 -7.84
C THR A 277 5.14 16.72 -6.76
N ILE A 278 6.22 17.09 -6.09
CA ILE A 278 6.22 18.08 -5.01
C ILE A 278 6.85 19.36 -5.54
N MET A 279 6.14 20.48 -5.34
CA MET A 279 6.64 21.81 -5.58
C MET A 279 6.79 22.51 -4.23
N PHE A 280 7.98 23.07 -4.00
CA PHE A 280 8.23 23.98 -2.90
C PHE A 280 8.50 25.37 -3.49
N CYS A 281 7.85 26.37 -2.92
CA CYS A 281 7.99 27.76 -3.35
C CYS A 281 8.27 28.63 -2.14
N ASP A 282 9.25 29.53 -2.22
CA ASP A 282 9.65 30.43 -1.14
C ASP A 282 9.82 31.87 -1.64
N ILE A 283 9.62 32.86 -0.77
CA ILE A 283 9.76 34.28 -1.14
C ILE A 283 11.21 34.72 -0.94
N LYS A 284 11.86 35.12 -2.03
CA LYS A 284 13.17 35.77 -1.99
C LYS A 284 13.02 37.21 -1.48
N GLY A 285 13.61 37.46 -0.31
CA GLY A 285 13.71 38.81 0.26
C GLY A 285 12.49 39.22 1.09
N PHE A 286 11.72 38.25 1.61
CA PHE A 286 10.56 38.55 2.44
C PHE A 286 10.91 39.25 3.75
N THR A 287 11.96 38.83 4.46
CA THR A 287 12.32 39.43 5.76
C THR A 287 12.60 40.94 5.65
N PRO A 288 13.50 41.42 4.76
CA PRO A 288 13.72 42.86 4.58
C PRO A 288 12.47 43.61 4.10
N PHE A 289 11.61 42.95 3.33
CA PHE A 289 10.34 43.53 2.89
C PHE A 289 9.39 43.74 4.09
N SER A 290 9.22 42.72 4.92
CA SER A 290 8.29 42.72 6.06
C SER A 290 8.69 43.67 7.19
N GLU A 291 9.99 43.86 7.43
CA GLU A 291 10.50 44.76 8.48
C GLU A 291 10.23 46.24 8.18
N SER A 292 10.01 46.57 6.91
CA SER A 292 9.82 47.95 6.45
C SER A 292 8.35 48.39 6.35
N LEU A 293 7.42 47.50 6.67
CA LEU A 293 5.97 47.71 6.52
C LEU A 293 5.23 47.46 7.83
N SER A 294 4.00 47.97 7.92
CA SER A 294 3.13 47.62 9.04
C SER A 294 2.74 46.14 8.98
N ALA A 295 2.51 45.52 10.14
CA ALA A 295 2.09 44.12 10.19
C ALA A 295 0.79 43.86 9.39
N TYR A 296 -0.14 44.82 9.37
CA TYR A 296 -1.38 44.73 8.60
C TYR A 296 -1.12 44.73 7.08
N ASP A 297 -0.21 45.59 6.61
CA ASP A 297 0.18 45.61 5.20
C ASP A 297 0.87 44.30 4.80
N VAL A 298 1.76 43.78 5.65
CA VAL A 298 2.43 42.50 5.41
C VAL A 298 1.42 41.36 5.28
N ILE A 299 0.42 41.29 6.17
CA ILE A 299 -0.65 40.28 6.11
C ILE A 299 -1.48 40.43 4.83
N PHE A 300 -1.86 41.65 4.47
CA PHE A 300 -2.63 41.92 3.26
C PHE A 300 -1.89 41.47 2.00
N ILE A 301 -0.61 41.82 1.90
CA ILE A 301 0.26 41.48 0.77
C ILE A 301 0.49 39.98 0.69
N LEU A 302 0.75 39.31 1.81
CA LEU A 302 0.90 37.86 1.87
C LEU A 302 -0.38 37.14 1.42
N ASN A 303 -1.54 37.54 1.92
CA ASN A 303 -2.82 36.92 1.52
C ASN A 303 -3.09 37.11 0.03
N ARG A 304 -2.77 38.28 -0.53
CA ARG A 304 -2.89 38.54 -1.96
C ARG A 304 -1.94 37.67 -2.77
N TYR A 305 -0.67 37.56 -2.35
CA TYR A 305 0.31 36.66 -2.95
C TYR A 305 -0.17 35.20 -2.92
N PHE A 306 -0.57 34.69 -1.75
CA PHE A 306 -1.06 33.32 -1.62
C PHE A 306 -2.31 33.06 -2.45
N SER A 307 -3.21 34.03 -2.57
CA SER A 307 -4.40 33.92 -3.42
C SER A 307 -4.02 33.70 -4.89
N ILE A 308 -3.13 34.55 -5.43
CA ILE A 308 -2.68 34.46 -6.84
C ILE A 308 -2.00 33.12 -7.09
N MET A 309 -1.07 32.73 -6.22
CA MET A 309 -0.31 31.49 -6.38
C MET A 309 -1.21 30.26 -6.26
N ARG A 310 -2.14 30.26 -5.30
CA ARG A 310 -3.10 29.17 -5.11
C ARG A 310 -3.99 28.97 -6.33
N GLU A 311 -4.48 30.05 -6.93
CA GLU A 311 -5.33 29.98 -8.13
C GLU A 311 -4.60 29.25 -9.27
N ILE A 312 -3.34 29.61 -9.52
CA ILE A 312 -2.49 28.99 -10.55
C ILE A 312 -2.24 27.50 -10.23
N ILE A 313 -1.96 27.16 -8.97
CA ILE A 313 -1.75 25.77 -8.53
C ILE A 313 -3.01 24.93 -8.80
N LEU A 314 -4.18 25.42 -8.38
CA LEU A 314 -5.45 24.71 -8.55
C LEU A 314 -5.83 24.56 -10.03
N LYS A 315 -5.62 25.61 -10.85
CA LYS A 315 -5.87 25.60 -12.29
C LYS A 315 -5.05 24.55 -13.05
N ASN A 316 -3.93 24.12 -12.48
CA ASN A 316 -3.06 23.10 -13.05
C ASN A 316 -3.20 21.72 -12.37
N GLY A 317 -4.20 21.56 -11.49
CA GLY A 317 -4.49 20.30 -10.79
C GLY A 317 -3.54 19.95 -9.65
N GLY A 318 -2.83 20.94 -9.14
CA GLY A 318 -2.12 20.83 -7.87
C GLY A 318 -3.03 21.14 -6.69
N GLU A 319 -2.61 20.71 -5.51
CA GLU A 319 -3.23 21.07 -4.24
C GLU A 319 -2.21 21.73 -3.33
N VAL A 320 -2.58 22.84 -2.69
CA VAL A 320 -1.78 23.42 -1.62
C VAL A 320 -1.91 22.54 -0.38
N ASN A 321 -0.82 21.93 0.06
CA ASN A 321 -0.81 21.10 1.25
C ASN A 321 -0.71 21.94 2.52
N ASN A 322 0.21 22.92 2.52
CA ASN A 322 0.41 23.79 3.66
C ASN A 322 1.10 25.10 3.24
N TYR A 323 0.88 26.13 4.06
CA TYR A 323 1.68 27.35 4.07
C TYR A 323 2.67 27.26 5.24
N ILE A 324 3.96 27.47 4.99
CA ILE A 324 5.02 27.34 5.99
C ILE A 324 5.76 28.69 6.05
N GLY A 325 5.28 29.60 6.89
CA GLY A 325 5.73 31.00 6.84
C GLY A 325 5.32 31.64 5.52
N ASP A 326 6.30 32.11 4.76
CA ASP A 326 6.18 32.65 3.40
C ASP A 326 6.27 31.58 2.29
N ALA A 327 6.55 30.33 2.65
CA ALA A 327 6.65 29.23 1.70
C ALA A 327 5.31 28.54 1.41
N ILE A 328 5.16 28.05 0.18
CA ILE A 328 4.04 27.23 -0.28
C ILE A 328 4.54 25.82 -0.59
N LEU A 329 3.91 24.82 0.03
CA LEU A 329 4.07 23.41 -0.33
C LEU A 329 2.87 22.97 -1.17
N ALA A 330 3.11 22.67 -2.44
CA ALA A 330 2.10 22.17 -3.36
C ALA A 330 2.39 20.74 -3.82
N ILE A 331 1.33 19.95 -3.98
CA ILE A 331 1.40 18.54 -4.36
C ILE A 331 0.58 18.32 -5.63
N PHE A 332 1.17 17.63 -6.60
CA PHE A 332 0.53 17.20 -7.83
C PHE A 332 0.53 15.68 -7.90
N GLY A 333 -0.54 15.09 -8.43
CA GLY A 333 -0.71 13.63 -8.48
C GLY A 333 -1.67 13.02 -7.43
N LEU A 334 -2.28 13.83 -6.56
CA LEU A 334 -3.16 13.32 -5.49
C LEU A 334 -4.51 12.82 -6.03
N LYS A 335 -5.18 13.65 -6.84
CA LYS A 335 -6.46 13.34 -7.49
C LYS A 335 -6.30 12.79 -8.90
N GLU A 336 -5.39 13.39 -9.68
CA GLU A 336 -5.08 13.04 -11.07
C GLU A 336 -3.56 13.09 -11.28
N SER A 337 -3.02 12.14 -12.04
CA SER A 337 -1.59 12.00 -12.32
C SER A 337 -1.20 12.31 -13.77
N ARG A 338 -2.18 12.57 -14.65
CA ARG A 338 -1.94 12.89 -16.06
C ARG A 338 -1.08 14.13 -16.21
N GLN A 339 0.03 13.97 -16.93
CA GLN A 339 1.01 15.02 -17.16
C GLN A 339 1.45 15.73 -15.88
N GLN A 340 1.38 15.08 -14.70
CA GLN A 340 1.53 15.76 -13.41
C GLN A 340 2.84 16.56 -13.32
N ILE A 341 3.96 16.02 -13.80
CA ILE A 341 5.27 16.70 -13.78
C ILE A 341 5.24 17.93 -14.69
N LEU A 342 4.73 17.76 -15.91
CA LEU A 342 4.64 18.83 -16.90
C LEU A 342 3.71 19.95 -16.41
N ARG A 343 2.57 19.60 -15.79
CA ARG A 343 1.64 20.55 -15.16
C ARG A 343 2.27 21.27 -13.98
N THR A 344 3.07 20.58 -13.15
CA THR A 344 3.82 21.23 -12.06
C THR A 344 4.85 22.22 -12.61
N VAL A 345 5.58 21.85 -13.68
CA VAL A 345 6.53 22.76 -14.34
C VAL A 345 5.80 23.97 -14.93
N ASN A 346 4.68 23.76 -15.63
CA ASN A 346 3.83 24.82 -16.14
C ASN A 346 3.34 25.76 -15.05
N THR A 347 2.92 25.19 -13.91
CA THR A 347 2.51 25.96 -12.75
C THR A 347 3.66 26.86 -12.29
N GLY A 348 4.88 26.32 -12.21
CA GLY A 348 6.07 27.09 -11.83
C GLY A 348 6.29 28.28 -12.76
N LEU A 349 6.26 28.05 -14.07
CA LEU A 349 6.42 29.12 -15.07
C LEU A 349 5.31 30.18 -14.99
N GLN A 350 4.05 29.75 -14.83
CA GLN A 350 2.91 30.67 -14.66
C GLN A 350 3.01 31.48 -13.37
N MET A 351 3.44 30.87 -12.26
CA MET A 351 3.68 31.54 -10.99
C MET A 351 4.78 32.60 -11.11
N LEU A 352 5.89 32.30 -11.80
CA LEU A 352 6.96 33.27 -12.05
C LEU A 352 6.45 34.48 -12.84
N LYS A 353 5.65 34.25 -13.89
CA LYS A 353 5.04 35.31 -14.69
C LYS A 353 4.07 36.17 -13.86
N ALA A 354 3.21 35.54 -13.08
CA ALA A 354 2.28 36.24 -12.19
C ALA A 354 3.02 37.04 -11.10
N MET A 355 4.14 36.53 -10.60
CA MET A 355 5.01 37.25 -9.66
C MET A 355 5.64 38.49 -10.30
N ASP A 356 6.05 38.42 -11.57
CA ASP A 356 6.60 39.58 -12.28
C ASP A 356 5.55 40.68 -12.52
N GLU A 357 4.28 40.30 -12.71
CA GLU A 357 3.15 41.24 -12.70
C GLU A 357 2.89 41.80 -11.30
N PHE A 358 2.91 40.95 -10.27
CA PHE A 358 2.69 41.35 -8.89
C PHE A 358 3.77 42.30 -8.37
N LYS A 359 5.03 42.14 -8.79
CA LYS A 359 6.13 43.08 -8.49
C LYS A 359 5.83 44.50 -8.93
N LYS A 360 5.18 44.70 -10.09
CA LYS A 360 4.81 46.04 -10.57
C LYS A 360 3.84 46.70 -9.60
N TYR A 361 2.79 45.96 -9.22
CA TYR A 361 1.84 46.41 -8.20
C TYR A 361 2.53 46.77 -6.87
N LEU A 362 3.44 45.92 -6.38
CA LEU A 362 4.17 46.20 -5.14
C LEU A 362 5.04 47.45 -5.25
N LYS A 363 5.69 47.65 -6.41
CA LYS A 363 6.52 48.83 -6.67
C LYS A 363 5.68 50.10 -6.69
N ASP A 364 4.52 50.08 -7.34
CA ASP A 364 3.65 51.25 -7.46
C ASP A 364 2.98 51.62 -6.12
N ALA A 365 2.55 50.61 -5.35
CA ALA A 365 1.82 50.83 -4.10
C ALA A 365 2.73 51.05 -2.88
N TYR A 366 3.92 50.45 -2.85
CA TYR A 366 4.77 50.40 -1.65
C TYR A 366 6.24 50.78 -1.91
N ASP A 367 6.62 51.14 -3.15
CA ASP A 367 8.01 51.42 -3.57
C ASP A 367 9.01 50.27 -3.30
N ARG A 368 8.50 49.07 -3.04
CA ARG A 368 9.26 47.88 -2.64
C ARG A 368 8.81 46.66 -3.44
N THR A 369 9.67 45.66 -3.56
CA THR A 369 9.36 44.41 -4.26
C THR A 369 10.03 43.23 -3.57
N PHE A 370 9.51 42.03 -3.82
CA PHE A 370 10.17 40.76 -3.54
C PHE A 370 10.06 39.85 -4.76
N ASP A 371 10.76 38.71 -4.74
CA ASP A 371 10.67 37.70 -5.79
C ASP A 371 10.38 36.33 -5.19
N MET A 372 10.31 35.30 -6.01
CA MET A 372 10.08 33.93 -5.56
C MET A 372 11.11 32.96 -6.14
N ARG A 373 11.24 31.81 -5.48
CA ARG A 373 12.05 30.68 -5.91
C ARG A 373 11.23 29.40 -5.82
N ILE A 374 11.42 28.53 -6.80
CA ILE A 374 10.63 27.31 -6.96
C ILE A 374 11.56 26.12 -7.13
N GLY A 375 11.32 25.07 -6.36
CA GLY A 375 11.98 23.77 -6.46
C GLY A 375 10.98 22.66 -6.71
N ILE A 376 11.20 21.86 -7.75
CA ILE A 376 10.32 20.74 -8.12
C ILE A 376 11.06 19.41 -8.08
N HIS A 377 10.44 18.42 -7.44
CA HIS A 377 10.94 17.05 -7.42
C HIS A 377 9.81 16.03 -7.56
N ASN A 378 10.06 14.98 -8.35
CA ASN A 378 9.15 13.83 -8.50
C ASN A 378 9.76 12.60 -7.83
N GLY A 379 8.95 11.87 -7.05
CA GLY A 379 9.41 10.62 -6.44
C GLY A 379 8.38 9.87 -5.60
N GLU A 380 8.79 8.70 -5.11
CA GLU A 380 7.97 7.82 -4.27
C GLU A 380 7.78 8.43 -2.87
N VAL A 381 6.53 8.66 -2.49
CA VAL A 381 6.12 9.18 -1.18
C VAL A 381 5.05 8.30 -0.55
N ILE A 382 4.92 8.37 0.77
CA ILE A 382 3.86 7.72 1.52
C ILE A 382 2.78 8.76 1.84
N VAL A 383 1.60 8.57 1.26
CA VAL A 383 0.41 9.36 1.55
C VAL A 383 -0.36 8.69 2.69
N GLY A 384 -0.52 9.36 3.83
CA GLY A 384 -1.23 8.81 4.98
C GLY A 384 -1.81 9.90 5.86
N SER A 385 -2.79 9.56 6.68
CA SER A 385 -3.32 10.48 7.68
C SER A 385 -2.41 10.50 8.90
N VAL A 386 -1.89 11.66 9.28
CA VAL A 386 -1.12 11.87 10.50
C VAL A 386 -1.89 12.82 11.41
N GLY A 387 -1.92 12.50 12.71
CA GLY A 387 -2.68 13.23 13.72
C GLY A 387 -3.46 12.27 14.62
N TYR A 388 -4.13 12.83 15.62
CA TYR A 388 -4.96 12.09 16.58
C TYR A 388 -6.36 12.71 16.61
N GLY A 389 -7.40 11.89 16.76
CA GLY A 389 -8.79 12.38 16.74
C GLY A 389 -9.14 13.13 15.45
N ASP A 390 -9.74 14.31 15.60
CA ASP A 390 -10.20 15.20 14.52
C ASP A 390 -9.04 15.98 13.85
N ASP A 391 -7.86 16.04 14.46
CA ASP A 391 -6.66 16.69 13.89
C ASP A 391 -5.94 15.82 12.85
N LYS A 392 -6.55 14.72 12.40
CA LYS A 392 -5.99 13.85 11.36
C LYS A 392 -6.02 14.56 10.00
N LYS A 393 -4.86 15.00 9.53
CA LYS A 393 -4.69 15.57 8.19
C LYS A 393 -4.01 14.58 7.25
N LEU A 394 -4.43 14.57 5.99
CA LEU A 394 -3.72 13.84 4.93
C LEU A 394 -2.36 14.51 4.72
N THR A 395 -1.29 13.76 4.91
CA THR A 395 0.07 14.26 4.74
C THR A 395 0.87 13.37 3.80
N VAL A 396 1.89 13.96 3.20
CA VAL A 396 2.84 13.28 2.33
C VAL A 396 4.16 13.18 3.08
N ILE A 397 4.58 11.94 3.33
CA ILE A 397 5.78 11.63 4.09
C ILE A 397 6.79 10.99 3.15
N GLY A 398 7.98 11.57 3.07
CA GLY A 398 9.07 11.01 2.30
C GLY A 398 10.20 12.01 2.13
N ASP A 399 11.37 11.48 1.76
CA ASP A 399 12.55 12.31 1.49
C ASP A 399 12.30 13.27 0.30
N VAL A 400 11.34 12.95 -0.57
CA VAL A 400 10.94 13.77 -1.72
C VAL A 400 10.57 15.20 -1.33
N VAL A 401 9.86 15.38 -0.21
CA VAL A 401 9.47 16.72 0.29
C VAL A 401 10.72 17.51 0.71
N ASN A 402 11.64 16.86 1.41
CA ASN A 402 12.90 17.47 1.84
C ASN A 402 13.80 17.81 0.65
N ILE A 403 13.85 16.94 -0.36
CA ILE A 403 14.62 17.18 -1.58
C ILE A 403 14.03 18.38 -2.33
N ALA A 404 12.71 18.47 -2.52
CA ALA A 404 12.07 19.61 -3.17
C ALA A 404 12.39 20.95 -2.46
N SER A 405 12.31 20.99 -1.13
CA SER A 405 12.70 22.17 -0.33
C SER A 405 14.19 22.51 -0.48
N ARG A 406 15.09 21.52 -0.51
CA ARG A 406 16.53 21.78 -0.73
C ARG A 406 16.82 22.27 -2.16
N ILE A 407 16.08 21.80 -3.15
CA ILE A 407 16.19 22.26 -4.54
C ILE A 407 15.73 23.72 -4.62
N GLU A 408 14.60 24.06 -4.00
CA GLU A 408 14.15 25.45 -3.90
C GLU A 408 15.27 26.31 -3.30
N ALA A 409 15.80 25.94 -2.13
CA ALA A 409 16.84 26.72 -1.46
C ALA A 409 18.12 26.88 -2.31
N THR A 410 18.43 25.91 -3.18
CA THR A 410 19.58 25.96 -4.09
C THR A 410 19.47 27.07 -5.13
N ASN A 411 18.25 27.51 -5.48
CA ASN A 411 18.06 28.69 -6.32
C ASN A 411 18.74 29.94 -5.75
N LYS A 412 18.91 30.03 -4.43
CA LYS A 412 19.62 31.14 -3.79
C LYS A 412 21.07 31.23 -4.24
N ASP A 413 21.78 30.12 -4.16
CA ASP A 413 23.20 30.06 -4.42
C ASP A 413 23.49 30.05 -5.93
N ALA A 414 22.56 29.50 -6.73
CA ALA A 414 22.66 29.44 -8.18
C ALA A 414 22.19 30.71 -8.91
N GLY A 415 21.47 31.60 -8.23
CA GLY A 415 20.90 32.81 -8.85
C GLY A 415 19.69 32.56 -9.76
N THR A 416 19.11 31.36 -9.71
CA THR A 416 17.99 30.91 -10.56
C THR A 416 16.63 31.17 -9.89
N ARG A 417 15.53 30.98 -10.63
CA ARG A 417 14.15 31.10 -10.08
C ARG A 417 13.40 29.77 -10.02
N LEU A 418 13.65 28.86 -10.95
CA LEU A 418 12.95 27.58 -11.06
C LEU A 418 13.95 26.46 -11.36
N LEU A 419 14.12 25.56 -10.40
CA LEU A 419 14.95 24.36 -10.55
C LEU A 419 14.11 23.10 -10.43
N ILE A 420 14.39 22.13 -11.30
CA ILE A 420 13.81 20.80 -11.23
C ILE A 420 14.90 19.74 -11.08
N SER A 421 14.59 18.68 -10.33
CA SER A 421 15.50 17.53 -10.20
C SER A 421 15.69 16.79 -11.52
N GLU A 422 16.83 16.13 -11.70
CA GLU A 422 17.09 15.20 -12.81
C GLU A 422 15.99 14.15 -13.01
N ASN A 423 15.41 13.63 -11.92
CA ASN A 423 14.29 12.68 -12.00
C ASN A 423 13.08 13.29 -12.72
N ALA A 424 12.70 14.51 -12.37
CA ALA A 424 11.61 15.21 -13.02
C ALA A 424 11.97 15.56 -14.47
N TYR A 425 13.16 16.13 -14.71
CA TYR A 425 13.65 16.50 -16.05
C TYR A 425 13.62 15.32 -17.03
N SER A 426 14.11 14.15 -16.61
CA SER A 426 14.18 12.96 -17.48
C SER A 426 12.83 12.52 -18.06
N GLN A 427 11.73 12.88 -17.40
CA GLN A 427 10.37 12.52 -17.81
C GLN A 427 9.70 13.57 -18.69
N VAL A 428 10.21 14.81 -18.72
CA VAL A 428 9.59 15.93 -19.47
C VAL A 428 10.56 16.65 -20.42
N LYS A 429 11.81 16.19 -20.55
CA LYS A 429 12.88 16.82 -21.35
C LYS A 429 12.46 17.17 -22.78
N ASP A 430 11.57 16.39 -23.38
CA ASP A 430 11.14 16.59 -24.76
C ASP A 430 10.08 17.69 -24.89
N SER A 431 9.50 18.13 -23.77
CA SER A 431 8.39 19.08 -23.67
C SER A 431 8.77 20.44 -23.08
N ILE A 432 9.99 20.59 -22.55
CA ILE A 432 10.46 21.81 -21.88
C ILE A 432 11.76 22.33 -22.49
N GLU A 433 12.06 23.59 -22.24
CA GLU A 433 13.31 24.27 -22.56
C GLU A 433 14.07 24.57 -21.26
N ILE A 434 15.40 24.44 -21.30
CA ILE A 434 16.27 24.68 -20.16
C ILE A 434 17.32 25.72 -20.53
N ASP A 435 17.64 26.59 -19.58
CA ASP A 435 18.71 27.60 -19.74
C ASP A 435 20.05 27.07 -19.24
N ASN A 436 20.03 26.26 -18.17
CA ASN A 436 21.24 25.77 -17.54
C ASN A 436 21.01 24.44 -16.77
N TYR A 437 22.11 23.79 -16.39
CA TYR A 437 22.10 22.68 -15.44
C TYR A 437 23.23 22.81 -14.41
N LEU A 438 22.97 22.29 -13.20
CA LEU A 438 23.86 22.40 -12.06
C LEU A 438 24.11 21.01 -11.48
N ARG A 439 25.36 20.63 -11.23
CA ARG A 439 25.71 19.37 -10.57
C ARG A 439 26.38 19.64 -9.22
N LEU A 440 25.65 19.41 -8.13
CA LEU A 440 26.08 19.78 -6.78
C LEU A 440 25.55 18.83 -5.72
N LYS A 441 26.04 18.97 -4.48
CA LYS A 441 25.47 18.27 -3.32
C LYS A 441 24.43 19.17 -2.69
N LEU A 442 23.19 18.68 -2.56
CA LEU A 442 22.21 19.38 -1.75
C LEU A 442 22.74 19.47 -0.31
N ARG A 443 22.48 20.59 0.37
CA ARG A 443 22.83 20.76 1.78
C ARG A 443 22.41 19.53 2.58
N GLY A 444 23.29 18.93 3.37
CA GLY A 444 22.96 17.74 4.19
C GLY A 444 22.85 16.41 3.43
N SER A 445 23.13 16.37 2.12
CA SER A 445 23.25 15.13 1.34
C SER A 445 24.71 14.80 1.03
N SER A 446 25.05 13.51 0.99
CA SER A 446 26.37 13.02 0.59
C SER A 446 26.51 12.84 -0.94
N ASN A 447 25.38 12.65 -1.64
CA ASN A 447 25.35 12.34 -3.07
C ASN A 447 25.20 13.62 -3.91
N LEU A 448 25.88 13.64 -5.06
CA LEU A 448 25.68 14.65 -6.09
C LEU A 448 24.33 14.46 -6.77
N ILE A 449 23.64 15.55 -7.05
CA ILE A 449 22.41 15.60 -7.86
C ILE A 449 22.61 16.59 -9.01
N THR A 450 21.96 16.31 -10.14
CA THR A 450 21.85 17.28 -11.25
C THR A 450 20.50 17.99 -11.16
N LEU A 451 20.51 19.31 -11.22
CA LEU A 451 19.34 20.18 -11.27
C LEU A 451 19.32 20.91 -12.61
N TYR A 452 18.12 21.20 -13.11
CA TYR A 452 17.91 21.87 -14.39
C TYR A 452 17.10 23.14 -14.17
N GLU A 453 17.60 24.26 -14.70
CA GLU A 453 16.88 25.53 -14.74
C GLU A 453 15.94 25.53 -15.94
N VAL A 454 14.64 25.63 -15.67
CA VAL A 454 13.60 25.57 -16.71
C VAL A 454 13.17 26.97 -17.08
N SER A 455 13.24 27.29 -18.37
CA SER A 455 12.86 28.60 -18.89
C SER A 455 11.52 28.63 -19.59
N ASN A 456 11.13 27.55 -20.26
CA ASN A 456 9.87 27.52 -20.99
C ASN A 456 9.29 26.12 -21.20
N LEU A 457 8.03 26.08 -21.64
CA LEU A 457 7.38 24.92 -22.22
C LEU A 457 7.38 25.03 -23.74
N LYS A 458 7.52 23.90 -24.42
CA LYS A 458 7.26 23.84 -25.86
C LYS A 458 5.75 23.99 -26.11
N ASN A 459 5.38 24.51 -27.28
CA ASN A 459 3.98 24.76 -27.62
C ASN A 459 3.15 23.46 -27.70
N GLU A 460 1.86 23.56 -27.36
CA GLU A 460 0.84 22.50 -27.52
C GLU A 460 1.08 21.18 -26.76
N VAL A 461 1.93 21.18 -25.74
CA VAL A 461 2.23 19.93 -25.01
C VAL A 461 1.24 19.64 -23.87
N LEU A 462 0.49 20.64 -23.38
CA LEU A 462 -0.45 20.47 -22.27
C LEU A 462 -1.87 20.17 -22.75
N GLU A 463 -2.43 19.06 -22.28
CA GLU A 463 -3.86 18.76 -22.46
C GLU A 463 -4.73 19.70 -21.60
N GLU A 464 -5.94 20.04 -22.06
CA GLU A 464 -6.87 20.92 -21.33
C GLU A 464 -7.18 20.41 -19.92
N TYR A 465 -7.23 21.35 -18.96
CA TYR A 465 -7.65 21.10 -17.58
C TYR A 465 -9.04 21.73 -17.38
N GLY A 466 -10.09 21.05 -17.86
CA GLY A 466 -11.47 21.53 -17.79
C GLY A 466 -12.04 21.53 -16.37
N ASP A 467 -12.97 22.46 -16.09
CA ASP A 467 -13.63 22.67 -14.79
C ASP A 467 -14.25 21.38 -14.27
N VAL A 468 -13.71 20.90 -13.14
CA VAL A 468 -13.72 19.47 -12.85
C VAL A 468 -14.86 19.07 -11.92
N GLU A 469 -15.59 19.98 -11.29
CA GLU A 469 -16.67 19.63 -10.36
C GLU A 469 -18.06 19.57 -11.00
N HIS A 470 -18.31 20.32 -12.08
CA HIS A 470 -19.60 20.32 -12.75
C HIS A 470 -19.48 20.22 -14.28
N LYS A 471 -20.39 19.45 -14.89
CA LYS A 471 -20.54 19.37 -16.34
C LYS A 471 -21.97 19.65 -16.74
N LEU A 472 -22.15 20.34 -17.86
CA LEU A 472 -23.45 20.40 -18.54
C LEU A 472 -23.51 19.27 -19.55
N ILE A 473 -24.43 18.33 -19.35
CA ILE A 473 -24.64 17.21 -20.28
C ILE A 473 -26.12 17.22 -20.64
N ASN A 474 -26.41 17.38 -21.93
CA ASN A 474 -27.78 17.49 -22.47
C ASN A 474 -28.64 18.55 -21.75
N GLY A 475 -28.08 19.73 -21.45
CA GLY A 475 -28.80 20.84 -20.81
C GLY A 475 -29.03 20.68 -19.30
N LYS A 476 -28.57 19.58 -18.70
CA LYS A 476 -28.69 19.30 -17.26
C LYS A 476 -27.34 19.48 -16.57
N LYS A 477 -27.35 19.95 -15.32
CA LYS A 477 -26.14 20.10 -14.51
C LYS A 477 -25.79 18.77 -13.85
N TRP A 478 -24.57 18.30 -14.06
CA TRP A 478 -24.02 17.10 -13.45
C TRP A 478 -22.89 17.48 -12.53
N THR A 479 -22.82 16.85 -11.36
CA THR A 479 -21.79 17.10 -10.37
C THR A 479 -20.91 15.89 -10.23
N ARG A 480 -19.61 16.11 -10.27
CA ARG A 480 -18.61 15.07 -10.10
C ARG A 480 -18.59 14.62 -8.64
N THR A 481 -18.65 13.31 -8.44
CA THR A 481 -18.58 12.71 -7.10
C THR A 481 -17.18 12.12 -6.87
N LEU A 482 -17.06 10.81 -6.67
CA LEU A 482 -15.76 10.12 -6.59
C LEU A 482 -15.32 9.53 -7.94
N PRO A 483 -14.01 9.28 -8.12
CA PRO A 483 -13.53 8.51 -9.26
C PRO A 483 -14.28 7.19 -9.36
N GLY A 484 -14.69 6.78 -10.55
CA GLY A 484 -15.38 5.51 -10.74
C GLY A 484 -14.55 4.32 -10.29
N ALA A 485 -13.22 4.42 -10.36
CA ALA A 485 -12.28 3.44 -9.81
C ALA A 485 -12.32 3.31 -8.28
N GLU A 486 -12.84 4.31 -7.57
CA GLU A 486 -13.00 4.26 -6.11
C GLU A 486 -14.28 3.53 -5.68
N LEU A 487 -15.26 3.31 -6.56
CA LEU A 487 -16.46 2.50 -6.28
C LEU A 487 -16.37 1.18 -7.02
N LYS A 488 -16.06 0.07 -6.34
CA LYS A 488 -15.88 -1.24 -6.99
C LYS A 488 -17.21 -1.93 -7.29
N GLU A 489 -17.17 -2.89 -8.21
CA GLU A 489 -18.33 -3.75 -8.51
C GLU A 489 -18.84 -4.46 -7.24
N GLY A 490 -20.14 -4.34 -6.97
CA GLY A 490 -20.80 -4.80 -5.75
C GLY A 490 -20.58 -3.93 -4.51
N GLU A 491 -19.92 -2.78 -4.65
CA GLU A 491 -19.68 -1.83 -3.55
C GLU A 491 -20.72 -0.73 -3.55
N LYS A 492 -21.00 -0.21 -2.34
CA LYS A 492 -21.71 1.04 -2.15
C LYS A 492 -20.89 1.99 -1.29
N LYS A 493 -20.94 3.28 -1.58
CA LYS A 493 -20.27 4.32 -0.80
C LYS A 493 -21.20 5.49 -0.54
N LYS A 494 -21.15 5.98 0.70
CA LYS A 494 -21.77 7.23 1.08
C LYS A 494 -20.98 8.41 0.51
N PHE A 495 -21.68 9.40 -0.01
CA PHE A 495 -21.12 10.64 -0.53
C PHE A 495 -22.00 11.82 -0.10
N GLN A 496 -21.37 12.92 0.32
CA GLN A 496 -22.08 14.15 0.66
C GLN A 496 -22.35 14.92 -0.63
N PHE A 497 -23.61 15.22 -0.92
CA PHE A 497 -24.05 15.91 -2.12
C PHE A 497 -24.89 17.13 -1.73
N ASP A 498 -24.31 18.33 -1.83
CA ASP A 498 -24.86 19.56 -1.26
C ASP A 498 -25.22 19.41 0.25
N SER A 499 -26.46 19.70 0.64
CA SER A 499 -27.00 19.54 2.00
C SER A 499 -27.57 18.14 2.27
N GLU A 500 -27.44 17.19 1.34
CA GLU A 500 -28.00 15.83 1.44
C GLU A 500 -26.92 14.74 1.39
N GLU A 501 -27.21 13.58 1.97
CA GLU A 501 -26.36 12.39 1.87
C GLU A 501 -26.91 11.42 0.82
N ILE A 502 -26.03 10.95 -0.08
CA ILE A 502 -26.38 9.97 -1.12
C ILE A 502 -25.53 8.71 -0.99
N ILE A 503 -26.03 7.61 -1.53
CA ILE A 503 -25.31 6.34 -1.66
C ILE A 503 -25.06 6.09 -3.15
N LEU A 504 -23.79 6.02 -3.54
CA LEU A 504 -23.40 5.54 -4.86
C LEU A 504 -23.23 4.02 -4.80
N ILE A 505 -23.80 3.31 -5.76
CA ILE A 505 -23.80 1.85 -5.86
C ILE A 505 -23.26 1.48 -7.23
N ARG A 506 -22.24 0.61 -7.30
CA ARG A 506 -21.79 0.02 -8.56
C ARG A 506 -22.21 -1.44 -8.62
N LYS A 507 -23.21 -1.76 -9.43
CA LYS A 507 -23.63 -3.14 -9.69
C LYS A 507 -24.35 -3.26 -11.04
N ASP A 508 -23.64 -3.75 -12.05
CA ASP A 508 -24.06 -3.76 -13.46
C ASP A 508 -24.38 -2.35 -14.00
N GLY A 509 -23.66 -1.34 -13.51
CA GLY A 509 -23.90 0.08 -13.76
C GLY A 509 -23.59 0.93 -12.54
N ILE A 510 -23.68 2.25 -12.69
CA ILE A 510 -23.62 3.20 -11.57
C ILE A 510 -25.05 3.64 -11.26
N PHE A 511 -25.41 3.53 -9.99
CA PHE A 511 -26.67 4.01 -9.44
C PHE A 511 -26.38 4.94 -8.27
N ALA A 512 -27.23 5.94 -8.08
CA ALA A 512 -27.19 6.81 -6.91
C ALA A 512 -28.59 6.87 -6.29
N ILE A 513 -28.67 6.76 -4.98
CA ILE A 513 -29.92 6.84 -4.21
C ILE A 513 -29.73 7.80 -3.03
N LYS A 514 -30.81 8.37 -2.49
CA LYS A 514 -30.70 9.10 -1.22
C LYS A 514 -30.35 8.14 -0.06
N ASN A 515 -29.57 8.60 0.91
CA ASN A 515 -29.23 7.83 2.10
C ASN A 515 -30.36 7.82 3.14
N ILE A 516 -31.61 7.71 2.71
CA ILE A 516 -32.79 7.82 3.57
C ILE A 516 -33.78 6.74 3.17
N CYS A 517 -34.18 5.91 4.14
CA CYS A 517 -35.19 4.90 3.96
C CYS A 517 -36.59 5.57 3.95
N PRO A 518 -37.41 5.36 2.90
CA PRO A 518 -38.70 6.04 2.77
C PRO A 518 -39.75 5.60 3.82
N HIS A 519 -39.54 4.50 4.54
CA HIS A 519 -40.45 4.05 5.60
C HIS A 519 -40.38 4.91 6.87
N MET A 520 -39.18 5.21 7.38
CA MET A 520 -38.99 5.89 8.67
C MET A 520 -37.89 6.97 8.66
N ASN A 521 -37.44 7.39 7.47
CA ASN A 521 -36.34 8.34 7.30
C ASN A 521 -35.02 7.91 7.99
N LEU A 522 -34.73 6.61 7.98
CA LEU A 522 -33.53 6.04 8.60
C LEU A 522 -32.37 5.88 7.60
N PRO A 523 -31.09 5.94 8.04
CA PRO A 523 -29.94 5.80 7.15
C PRO A 523 -29.87 4.44 6.45
N LEU A 524 -29.67 4.43 5.13
CA LEU A 524 -29.59 3.19 4.32
C LEU A 524 -28.15 2.73 4.05
N ASP A 525 -27.13 3.51 4.36
CA ASP A 525 -25.72 3.21 4.07
C ASP A 525 -25.20 1.96 4.79
N LEU A 526 -25.82 1.60 5.91
CA LEU A 526 -25.56 0.36 6.65
C LEU A 526 -26.28 -0.87 6.06
N GLY A 527 -27.23 -0.66 5.14
CA GLY A 527 -28.04 -1.72 4.53
C GLY A 527 -27.25 -2.66 3.62
N GLN A 528 -27.69 -3.91 3.48
CA GLN A 528 -26.99 -4.89 2.62
C GLN A 528 -27.52 -4.83 1.19
N LEU A 529 -26.63 -4.80 0.19
CA LEU A 529 -27.03 -5.01 -1.20
C LEU A 529 -27.33 -6.49 -1.41
N THR A 530 -28.45 -6.80 -2.04
CA THR A 530 -28.83 -8.19 -2.32
C THR A 530 -28.43 -8.58 -3.75
N GLU A 531 -28.54 -9.86 -4.08
CA GLU A 531 -28.35 -10.35 -5.46
C GLU A 531 -29.40 -9.78 -6.44
N LYS A 532 -30.61 -9.41 -5.97
CA LYS A 532 -31.75 -8.95 -6.77
C LYS A 532 -31.71 -7.48 -7.23
N ASN A 533 -30.57 -6.80 -7.05
CA ASN A 533 -30.44 -5.36 -7.29
C ASN A 533 -31.22 -4.45 -6.34
N THR A 534 -31.33 -4.89 -5.09
CA THR A 534 -32.02 -4.16 -4.05
C THR A 534 -31.08 -3.84 -2.88
N ILE A 535 -31.52 -2.93 -2.02
CA ILE A 535 -30.90 -2.60 -0.74
C ILE A 535 -31.87 -2.94 0.39
N LEU A 536 -31.41 -3.75 1.34
CA LEU A 536 -32.14 -4.12 2.55
C LEU A 536 -31.89 -3.08 3.64
N CYS A 537 -32.95 -2.47 4.15
CA CYS A 537 -32.88 -1.60 5.32
C CYS A 537 -32.47 -2.42 6.55
N PRO A 538 -31.40 -2.04 7.28
CA PRO A 538 -30.85 -2.83 8.38
C PRO A 538 -31.71 -2.79 9.65
N PHE A 539 -32.74 -1.94 9.69
CA PHE A 539 -33.53 -1.69 10.90
C PHE A 539 -34.87 -2.42 10.92
N HIS A 540 -35.48 -2.63 9.75
CA HIS A 540 -36.87 -3.11 9.69
C HIS A 540 -37.14 -3.98 8.46
N ASN A 541 -36.14 -4.67 7.89
CA ASN A 541 -36.34 -5.66 6.81
C ASN A 541 -37.13 -5.19 5.56
N SER A 542 -37.25 -3.88 5.32
CA SER A 542 -37.76 -3.38 4.04
C SER A 542 -36.66 -3.46 2.99
N GLU A 543 -37.01 -3.81 1.76
CA GLU A 543 -36.11 -4.03 0.64
C GLU A 543 -36.56 -3.17 -0.54
N PHE A 544 -35.63 -2.40 -1.11
CA PHE A 544 -35.91 -1.43 -2.17
C PHE A 544 -35.01 -1.66 -3.37
N SER A 545 -35.55 -1.63 -4.59
CA SER A 545 -34.77 -1.62 -5.82
C SER A 545 -34.00 -0.30 -5.95
N TYR A 546 -32.67 -0.36 -5.97
CA TYR A 546 -31.85 0.84 -6.22
C TYR A 546 -31.72 1.16 -7.72
N LYS A 547 -32.34 0.35 -8.60
CA LYS A 547 -32.37 0.59 -10.06
C LYS A 547 -33.63 1.33 -10.49
N THR A 548 -34.77 0.99 -9.87
CA THR A 548 -36.09 1.51 -10.27
C THR A 548 -36.78 2.33 -9.18
N GLY A 549 -36.41 2.13 -7.92
CA GLY A 549 -37.03 2.78 -6.76
C GLY A 549 -38.14 1.94 -6.13
N ASP A 550 -38.53 0.85 -6.79
CA ASP A 550 -39.65 0.00 -6.37
C ASP A 550 -39.43 -0.64 -5.00
N VAL A 551 -40.52 -0.84 -4.29
CA VAL A 551 -40.54 -1.55 -3.00
C VAL A 551 -40.70 -3.04 -3.27
N GLU A 552 -39.71 -3.83 -2.86
CA GLU A 552 -39.70 -5.29 -3.05
C GLU A 552 -40.19 -6.02 -1.80
N MET A 553 -39.87 -5.47 -0.63
CA MET A 553 -40.45 -5.90 0.65
C MET A 553 -40.64 -4.68 1.55
N TRP A 554 -41.70 -4.69 2.35
CA TRP A 554 -41.96 -3.65 3.34
C TRP A 554 -42.17 -4.31 4.70
N VAL A 555 -41.24 -4.05 5.63
CA VAL A 555 -41.26 -4.64 6.97
C VAL A 555 -41.34 -6.17 6.98
N GLY A 556 -40.64 -6.81 6.02
CA GLY A 556 -40.61 -8.26 5.86
C GLY A 556 -41.84 -8.90 5.21
N SER A 557 -42.80 -8.10 4.76
CA SER A 557 -44.00 -8.53 4.03
C SER A 557 -43.98 -8.04 2.58
N ALA A 558 -44.71 -8.71 1.69
CA ALA A 558 -44.90 -8.24 0.32
C ALA A 558 -45.76 -6.95 0.33
N PRO A 559 -45.48 -5.96 -0.55
CA PRO A 559 -46.24 -4.71 -0.58
C PRO A 559 -47.75 -4.89 -0.73
N ASP A 560 -48.18 -5.92 -1.49
CA ASP A 560 -49.59 -6.21 -1.75
C ASP A 560 -50.36 -6.72 -0.51
N ASP A 561 -49.65 -7.23 0.50
CA ASP A 561 -50.24 -7.79 1.73
C ASP A 561 -50.42 -6.72 2.83
N ILE A 562 -50.04 -5.47 2.56
CA ILE A 562 -49.94 -4.39 3.54
C ILE A 562 -50.95 -3.28 3.20
N GLN A 563 -51.74 -2.85 4.18
CA GLN A 563 -52.72 -1.76 4.01
C GLN A 563 -52.08 -0.36 4.04
N GLU A 564 -50.82 -0.26 4.47
CA GLU A 564 -50.04 0.97 4.54
C GLU A 564 -49.46 1.37 3.17
N LYS A 565 -49.39 2.68 2.91
CA LYS A 565 -48.77 3.22 1.69
C LYS A 565 -47.26 2.96 1.70
N CYS A 566 -46.80 2.09 0.82
CA CYS A 566 -45.37 1.81 0.62
C CYS A 566 -44.73 2.87 -0.30
N GLU A 567 -43.94 3.79 0.27
CA GLU A 567 -43.26 4.83 -0.53
C GLU A 567 -41.99 4.31 -1.22
N PRO A 568 -41.76 4.65 -2.51
CA PRO A 568 -40.60 4.19 -3.26
C PRO A 568 -39.31 4.89 -2.81
N LEU A 569 -38.18 4.26 -3.11
CA LEU A 569 -36.85 4.82 -2.88
C LEU A 569 -36.51 5.87 -3.95
N GLU A 570 -36.04 7.03 -3.51
CA GLU A 570 -35.64 8.11 -4.42
C GLU A 570 -34.28 7.81 -5.10
N ILE A 571 -34.29 7.76 -6.43
CA ILE A 571 -33.11 7.53 -7.27
C ILE A 571 -32.62 8.84 -7.86
N ILE A 572 -31.30 9.03 -7.84
CA ILE A 572 -30.61 10.16 -8.45
C ILE A 572 -29.96 9.66 -9.76
N PRO A 573 -30.22 10.31 -10.91
CA PRO A 573 -29.59 9.93 -12.16
C PRO A 573 -28.07 10.02 -12.03
N SER A 574 -27.37 8.95 -12.46
CA SER A 574 -25.92 8.86 -12.32
C SER A 574 -25.29 8.26 -13.57
N THR A 575 -24.08 8.71 -13.90
CA THR A 575 -23.32 8.23 -15.06
C THR A 575 -21.83 8.21 -14.75
N GLU A 576 -21.04 7.53 -15.58
CA GLU A 576 -19.59 7.52 -15.48
C GLU A 576 -18.97 8.12 -16.74
N ILE A 577 -18.24 9.22 -16.58
CA ILE A 577 -17.62 9.97 -17.67
C ILE A 577 -16.19 10.30 -17.24
N GLU A 578 -15.22 10.06 -18.13
CA GLU A 578 -13.81 10.35 -17.90
C GLU A 578 -13.27 9.76 -16.58
N SER A 579 -13.68 8.54 -16.25
CA SER A 579 -13.26 7.81 -15.03
C SER A 579 -13.81 8.38 -13.71
N TYR A 580 -14.80 9.26 -13.74
CA TYR A 580 -15.50 9.78 -12.56
C TYR A 580 -16.99 9.44 -12.61
N ILE A 581 -17.57 9.24 -11.43
CA ILE A 581 -19.03 9.13 -11.29
C ILE A 581 -19.61 10.55 -11.20
N TRP A 582 -20.64 10.80 -11.98
CA TRP A 582 -21.37 12.06 -12.04
C TRP A 582 -22.80 11.79 -11.63
N VAL A 583 -23.36 12.66 -10.80
CA VAL A 583 -24.78 12.63 -10.42
C VAL A 583 -25.47 13.89 -10.93
N GLN A 584 -26.69 13.73 -11.43
CA GLN A 584 -27.48 14.84 -11.98
C GLN A 584 -28.05 15.67 -10.82
N LYS A 585 -28.01 16.99 -10.98
CA LYS A 585 -28.73 17.96 -10.16
C LYS A 585 -29.88 18.52 -10.98
N ASP A 586 -31.11 18.36 -10.50
CA ASP A 586 -32.23 19.11 -11.06
C ASP A 586 -32.07 20.59 -10.63
N ILE A 587 -32.22 21.48 -11.60
CA ILE A 587 -32.01 22.93 -11.45
C ILE A 587 -33.22 23.57 -10.79
#